data_AF-A0A951JIZ9-F1
#
_entry.id   AF-A0A951JIZ9-F1
#
_cell.length_a   1.000
_cell.length_b   1.000
_cell.length_c   1.000
_cell.angle_alpha   90.00
_cell.angle_beta   90.00
_cell.angle_gamma   90.00
#
_symmetry.space_group_name_H-M   'P 1'
#
loop_
_entity.id
_entity.type
_entity.pdbx_description
1 polymer ?
#
loop_
_entity_poly.entity_id
_entity_poly.type
_entity_poly.pdbx_seq_one_letter_code
_entity_poly.pdbx_strand_id
1 'polypeptide(L)' 'MSDMGTGFDQAVDPTVLARAKAGDSAAHETLFRCFGAAVFTLARRLVKRADIAEEILQETFLDLFRQVGSYRQE' A
#
# COMPACT_ATOMS: atom_id res chain seq x y z
N MET A 1 20.14 -1.65 15.14
CA MET A 1 19.38 -1.73 13.88
C MET A 1 17.95 -2.02 14.28
N SER A 2 17.16 -0.96 14.31
CA SER A 2 15.91 -0.85 15.05
C SER A 2 14.83 -1.82 14.56
N ASP A 3 14.08 -2.30 15.55
CA ASP A 3 12.85 -3.07 15.49
C ASP A 3 12.03 -2.81 14.21
N MET A 4 12.03 -3.79 13.30
CA MET A 4 11.24 -3.76 12.08
C MET A 4 9.85 -4.28 12.37
N GLY A 5 9.08 -3.52 13.16
CA GLY A 5 7.64 -3.61 13.14
C GLY A 5 7.20 -3.51 11.68
N THR A 6 6.66 -4.60 11.14
CA THR A 6 6.14 -4.67 9.79
C THR A 6 5.17 -3.52 9.58
N GLY A 7 5.46 -2.58 8.69
CA GLY A 7 4.53 -1.48 8.39
C GLY A 7 3.17 -1.93 7.82
N PHE A 8 2.96 -3.24 7.72
CA PHE A 8 1.68 -3.89 7.44
C PHE A 8 0.76 -4.04 8.67
N ASP A 9 1.25 -3.84 9.90
CA ASP A 9 0.43 -3.88 11.12
C ASP A 9 -0.35 -2.57 11.37
N GLN A 10 -0.27 -1.62 10.43
CA GLN A 10 -0.92 -0.32 10.54
C GLN A 10 -2.44 -0.46 10.46
N ALA A 11 -3.15 -0.06 11.53
CA ALA A 11 -4.60 0.04 11.50
C ALA A 11 -5.05 1.13 10.49
N VAL A 12 -5.98 0.77 9.61
CA VAL A 12 -6.59 1.70 8.65
C VAL A 12 -7.95 2.13 9.17
N ASP A 13 -8.16 3.44 9.26
CA ASP A 13 -9.47 3.98 9.62
C ASP A 13 -10.54 3.52 8.59
N PRO A 14 -11.67 2.95 9.03
CA PRO A 14 -12.74 2.51 8.13
C PRO A 14 -13.24 3.61 7.18
N THR A 15 -13.19 4.87 7.59
CA THR A 15 -13.57 6.03 6.76
C THR A 15 -12.57 6.26 5.61
N VAL A 16 -11.27 6.05 5.85
CA VAL A 16 -10.25 6.09 4.80
C VAL A 16 -10.49 4.97 3.80
N LEU A 17 -10.78 3.76 4.29
CA LEU A 17 -11.11 2.63 3.41
C LEU A 17 -12.36 2.91 2.57
N ALA A 18 -13.44 3.40 3.18
CA ALA A 18 -14.68 3.74 2.47
C ALA A 18 -14.46 4.81 1.38
N ARG A 19 -13.68 5.86 1.68
CA ARG A 19 -13.32 6.91 0.71
C ARG A 19 -12.44 6.37 -0.41
N ALA A 20 -11.47 5.50 -0.09
CA ALA A 20 -10.64 4.85 -1.09
C ALA A 20 -11.47 3.99 -2.05
N LYS A 21 -12.50 3.27 -1.56
CA LYS A 21 -13.46 2.53 -2.39
C LYS A 21 -14.25 3.44 -3.33
N ALA A 22 -14.52 4.67 -2.92
CA ALA A 22 -15.19 5.69 -3.74
C ALA A 22 -14.25 6.41 -4.73
N GLY A 23 -12.96 6.07 -4.77
CA GLY A 23 -11.98 6.69 -5.67
C GLY A 23 -11.40 8.01 -5.17
N ASP A 24 -11.50 8.30 -3.87
CA ASP A 24 -10.93 9.51 -3.29
C ASP A 24 -9.39 9.46 -3.25
N SER A 25 -8.74 10.32 -4.04
CA SER A 25 -7.28 10.41 -4.16
C SER A 25 -6.57 10.69 -2.83
N ALA A 26 -7.18 11.46 -1.91
CA ALA A 26 -6.57 11.75 -0.61
C ALA A 26 -6.59 10.51 0.30
N ALA A 27 -7.62 9.67 0.16
CA ALA A 27 -7.66 8.38 0.84
C ALA A 27 -6.63 7.40 0.25
N HIS A 28 -6.46 7.38 -1.08
CA HIS A 28 -5.40 6.61 -1.74
C HIS A 28 -4.01 7.04 -1.28
N GLU A 29 -3.75 8.34 -1.20
CA GLU A 29 -2.50 8.89 -0.68
C GLU A 29 -2.25 8.46 0.77
N THR A 30 -3.30 8.46 1.60
CA THR A 30 -3.20 7.99 2.99
C THR A 30 -2.78 6.53 3.05
N LEU A 31 -3.40 5.65 2.26
CA LEU A 31 -3.02 4.24 2.16
C LEU A 31 -1.57 4.08 1.66
N PHE A 32 -1.16 4.86 0.68
CA PHE A 32 0.22 4.85 0.18
C PHE A 32 1.22 5.26 1.27
N ARG A 33 0.93 6.31 2.05
CA ARG A 33 1.79 6.75 3.15
C ARG A 33 1.89 5.71 4.27
N CYS A 34 0.81 5.00 4.56
CA CYS A 34 0.80 3.94 5.57
C CYS A 34 1.66 2.74 5.16
N PHE A 35 1.49 2.25 3.92
CA PHE A 35 2.05 0.95 3.52
C PHE A 35 3.22 1.02 2.54
N GLY A 36 3.46 2.16 1.89
CA GLY A 36 4.44 2.31 0.82
C GLY A 36 5.86 1.92 1.22
N ALA A 37 6.30 2.34 2.40
CA ALA A 37 7.61 1.96 2.93
C ALA A 37 7.74 0.45 3.19
N ALA A 38 6.67 -0.19 3.67
CA ALA A 38 6.65 -1.63 3.95
C ALA A 38 6.70 -2.45 2.65
N VAL A 39 5.87 -2.08 1.67
CA VAL A 39 5.85 -2.69 0.33
C VAL A 39 7.20 -2.52 -0.37
N PHE A 40 7.76 -1.31 -0.37
CA PHE A 40 9.06 -1.06 -0.99
C PHE A 40 10.18 -1.85 -0.31
N THR A 41 10.21 -1.89 1.02
CA THR A 41 11.21 -2.66 1.78
C THR A 41 11.13 -4.15 1.45
N LEU A 42 9.91 -4.70 1.35
CA LEU A 42 9.70 -6.08 0.94
C LEU A 42 10.19 -6.31 -0.49
N ALA A 43 9.76 -5.49 -1.44
CA ALA A 43 10.17 -5.59 -2.84
C ALA A 43 11.70 -5.54 -2.98
N ARG A 44 12.36 -4.59 -2.31
CA ARG A 44 13.83 -4.45 -2.29
C ARG A 44 14.55 -5.72 -1.81
N ARG A 45 13.97 -6.46 -0.85
CA ARG A 45 14.55 -7.72 -0.37
C ARG A 45 14.42 -8.84 -1.39
N LEU A 46 13.33 -8.87 -2.14
CA LEU A 46 13.03 -9.91 -3.13
C LEU A 46 13.87 -9.74 -4.40
N VAL A 47 13.86 -8.54 -5.00
CA VAL A 47 14.48 -8.33 -6.33
C VAL A 47 15.92 -7.80 -6.26
N LYS A 48 16.36 -7.31 -5.10
CA LYS A 48 17.69 -6.71 -4.84
C LYS A 48 18.07 -5.53 -5.78
N ARG A 49 17.16 -5.08 -6.63
CA ARG A 49 17.27 -3.92 -7.53
C ARG A 49 16.30 -2.81 -7.12
N ALA A 50 16.71 -1.55 -7.19
CA ALA A 50 15.96 -0.45 -6.58
C ALA A 50 14.88 0.07 -7.54
N ASP A 51 15.27 0.24 -8.79
CA ASP A 51 14.41 0.52 -9.94
C ASP A 51 13.25 -0.47 -10.05
N ILE A 52 13.55 -1.77 -10.01
CA ILE A 52 12.51 -2.82 -10.11
C ILE A 52 11.61 -2.84 -8.86
N ALA A 53 12.16 -2.54 -7.68
CA ALA A 53 11.35 -2.48 -6.46
C ALA A 53 10.40 -1.27 -6.46
N GLU A 54 10.79 -0.17 -7.09
CA GLU A 54 9.95 1.01 -7.28
C GLU A 54 8.83 0.73 -8.29
N GLU A 55 9.12 0.03 -9.39
CA GLU A 55 8.12 -0.44 -10.34
C GLU A 55 7.08 -1.35 -9.66
N ILE A 56 7.54 -2.37 -8.92
CA ILE A 56 6.66 -3.26 -8.15
C ILE A 56 5.80 -2.48 -7.15
N LEU A 57 6.38 -1.51 -6.44
CA LEU A 57 5.63 -0.64 -5.53
C LEU A 57 4.50 0.09 -6.27
N GLN A 58 4.82 0.74 -7.39
CA GLN A 58 3.84 1.48 -8.18
C GLN A 58 2.74 0.56 -8.71
N GLU A 59 3.07 -0.57 -9.33
CA GLU A 59 2.10 -1.55 -9.83
C GLU A 59 1.19 -2.08 -8.73
N THR A 60 1.76 -2.43 -7.57
CA THR A 60 0.99 -2.93 -6.42
C THR A 60 -0.09 -1.95 -5.98
N PHE A 61 0.25 -0.65 -5.88
CA PHE A 61 -0.73 0.36 -5.47
C PHE A 61 -1.72 0.70 -6.57
N LEU A 62 -1.31 0.70 -7.84
CA LEU A 62 -2.23 0.84 -8.97
C LEU A 62 -3.27 -0.29 -8.95
N ASP A 63 -2.84 -1.53 -8.75
CA ASP A 63 -3.72 -2.69 -8.67
C ASP A 63 -4.62 -2.66 -7.44
N LEU A 64 -4.08 -2.25 -6.29
CA LEU A 64 -4.87 -2.02 -5.08
C LEU A 64 -6.00 -1.03 -5.35
N PHE A 65 -5.72 0.14 -5.93
CA PHE A 65 -6.73 1.18 -6.15
C PHE A 65 -7.73 0.83 -7.26
N ARG A 66 -7.34 0.03 -8.26
CA ARG A 66 -8.28 -0.54 -9.24
C ARG A 66 -9.25 -1.52 -8.58
N GLN A 67 -8.76 -2.33 -7.64
CA GLN A 67 -9.53 -3.42 -7.06
C GLN A 67 -10.32 -3.01 -5.81
N VAL A 68 -9.85 -2.02 -5.05
CA VAL A 68 -10.43 -1.62 -3.76
C VAL A 68 -11.91 -1.29 -3.88
N GLY A 69 -12.35 -0.66 -4.98
CA GLY A 69 -13.77 -0.35 -5.23
C GLY A 69 -14.66 -1.60 -5.36
N SER A 70 -14.12 -2.71 -5.86
CA SER A 70 -14.82 -4.01 -5.97
C SER A 70 -14.64 -4.90 -4.74
N TYR A 71 -13.76 -4.52 -3.81
CA TYR A 71 -13.43 -5.31 -2.64
C TYR A 71 -14.59 -5.34 -1.63
N ARG A 72 -15.25 -6.49 -1.53
CA ARG A 72 -16.27 -6.78 -0.51
C ARG A 72 -15.53 -7.33 0.72
N GLN A 73 -15.68 -6.68 1.88
CA GLN A 73 -15.24 -7.27 3.14
C GLN A 73 -16.26 -8.36 3.48
N GLU A 74 -15.85 -9.62 3.42
CA GLU A 74 -16.60 -10.74 3.99
C GLU A 74 -16.37 -10.82 5.51
#